data_AF-A0A166NAP3-F1
#
_entry.id   AF-A0A166NAP3-F1
#
_cell.length_a   1.000
_cell.length_b   1.000
_cell.length_c   1.000
_cell.angle_alpha   90.00
_cell.angle_beta   90.00
_cell.angle_gamma   90.00
#
_symmetry.space_group_name_H-M   'P 1'
#
loop_
_entity.id
_entity.type
_entity.pdbx_description
1 polymer ?
#
loop_
_entity_poly.entity_id
_entity_poly.type
_entity_poly.pdbx_seq_one_letter_code
_entity_poly.pdbx_strand_id
1 'polypeptide(L)'
;MSSSESNVIRTGWATVKRNGLLAFLTWPRRFIVLGDKTLAIRKSESGAARGLVDLSDIAKVERLDNVSKPYCILLETKNSRRFCINLSSDTEVYDWMDDIYARSPLRQGDPTNFVHHQHATFDPNSGKFVGLPSEWGGSLNGQQQQAH
;
A
#
# COMPACT_ATOMS: atom_id res chain seq x y z
N MET A 1 16.08 -5.35 -31.36
CA MET A 1 15.03 -4.71 -30.54
C MET A 1 15.39 -4.96 -29.09
N SER A 2 16.14 -4.04 -28.49
CA SER A 2 16.65 -4.20 -27.12
C SER A 2 15.50 -3.94 -26.16
N SER A 3 14.99 -5.00 -25.53
CA SER A 3 14.14 -4.86 -24.35
C SER A 3 14.92 -4.04 -23.34
N SER A 4 14.49 -2.82 -23.05
CA SER A 4 15.10 -1.99 -22.02
C SER A 4 15.22 -2.82 -20.76
N GLU A 5 16.45 -3.13 -20.33
CA GLU A 5 16.72 -3.74 -19.04
C GLU A 5 16.39 -2.70 -17.96
N SER A 6 15.10 -2.56 -17.69
CA SER A 6 14.64 -2.00 -16.43
C SER A 6 15.31 -2.82 -15.33
N ASN A 7 16.09 -2.17 -14.46
CA ASN A 7 16.78 -2.82 -13.35
C ASN A 7 15.81 -3.75 -12.64
N VAL A 8 16.11 -5.04 -12.67
CA VAL A 8 15.24 -6.08 -12.14
C VAL A 8 15.52 -6.18 -10.64
N ILE A 9 14.48 -5.90 -9.85
CA ILE A 9 14.56 -5.83 -8.39
C ILE A 9 14.22 -7.18 -7.80
N ARG A 10 13.12 -7.77 -8.28
CA ARG A 10 12.65 -9.08 -7.84
C ARG A 10 11.96 -9.80 -8.97
N THR A 11 12.16 -11.11 -9.00
CA THR A 11 11.40 -12.00 -9.89
C THR A 11 10.92 -13.21 -9.13
N GLY A 12 9.78 -13.75 -9.53
CA GLY A 12 9.27 -14.95 -8.90
C GLY A 12 8.05 -15.52 -9.59
N TRP A 13 7.82 -16.80 -9.34
CA TRP A 13 6.59 -17.46 -9.76
C TRP A 13 5.51 -17.26 -8.72
N ALA A 14 4.35 -16.79 -9.14
CA ALA A 14 3.20 -16.60 -8.27
C ALA A 14 1.91 -16.98 -8.99
N THR A 15 0.86 -17.20 -8.20
CA THR A 15 -0.48 -17.47 -8.74
C THR A 15 -1.24 -16.15 -8.80
N VAL A 16 -1.58 -15.69 -10.01
CA VAL A 16 -2.10 -14.32 -10.21
C VAL A 16 -3.50 -14.34 -10.79
N LYS A 17 -4.45 -13.74 -10.06
CA LYS A 17 -5.79 -13.45 -10.57
C LYS A 17 -5.91 -11.98 -10.94
N ARG A 18 -6.37 -11.73 -12.16
CA ARG A 18 -6.79 -10.41 -12.65
C ARG A 18 -8.31 -10.41 -12.77
N ASN A 19 -8.97 -9.30 -12.44
CA ASN A 19 -10.40 -9.15 -12.72
C ASN A 19 -10.67 -9.27 -14.24
N GLY A 20 -11.66 -10.10 -14.61
CA GLY A 20 -12.02 -10.41 -15.99
C GLY A 20 -13.16 -11.42 -16.05
N LEU A 21 -13.77 -11.59 -17.24
CA LEU A 21 -14.98 -12.39 -17.44
C LEU A 21 -14.89 -13.85 -16.93
N LEU A 22 -13.69 -14.43 -16.85
CA LEU A 22 -13.44 -15.79 -16.36
C LEU A 22 -12.63 -15.84 -15.05
N ALA A 23 -12.50 -14.72 -14.34
CA ALA A 23 -11.68 -14.64 -13.13
C ALA A 23 -12.22 -15.49 -11.95
N PHE A 24 -13.44 -16.00 -12.06
CA PHE A 24 -14.02 -16.95 -11.13
C PHE A 24 -13.53 -18.39 -11.35
N LEU A 25 -13.03 -18.72 -12.54
CA LEU A 25 -12.74 -20.10 -12.92
C LEU A 25 -11.33 -20.56 -12.53
N THR A 26 -10.31 -19.71 -12.70
CA THR A 26 -8.91 -20.13 -12.47
C THR A 26 -8.00 -18.99 -12.04
N TRP A 27 -7.03 -19.31 -11.18
CA TRP A 27 -5.90 -18.45 -10.87
C TRP A 27 -4.65 -19.06 -11.51
N PRO A 28 -4.19 -18.55 -12.66
CA PRO A 28 -3.07 -19.16 -13.34
C PRO A 28 -1.73 -18.84 -12.69
N ARG A 29 -0.79 -19.80 -12.73
CA ARG A 29 0.61 -19.56 -12.39
C ARG A 29 1.26 -18.64 -13.44
N ARG A 30 1.97 -17.62 -12.96
CA ARG A 30 2.61 -16.57 -13.77
C ARG A 30 3.98 -16.23 -13.20
N PHE A 31 4.87 -15.78 -14.08
CA PHE A 31 6.15 -15.24 -13.67
C PHE A 31 6.02 -13.73 -13.54
N ILE A 32 6.32 -13.20 -12.36
CA ILE A 32 6.26 -11.77 -12.06
C ILE A 32 7.68 -11.21 -12.07
N VAL A 33 7.83 -10.03 -12.66
CA VAL A 33 9.07 -9.28 -12.69
C VAL A 33 8.78 -7.88 -12.17
N LEU A 34 9.35 -7.54 -11.02
CA LEU A 34 9.35 -6.20 -10.47
C LEU A 34 10.62 -5.48 -10.93
N GLY A 35 10.45 -4.39 -11.67
CA GLY A 35 11.53 -3.46 -12.00
C GLY A 35 11.39 -2.15 -11.23
N ASP A 36 12.26 -1.18 -11.56
CA ASP A 36 12.25 0.13 -10.91
C ASP A 36 10.91 0.88 -11.01
N LYS A 37 10.25 0.80 -12.17
CA LYS A 37 9.04 1.58 -12.50
C LYS A 37 7.82 0.74 -12.78
N THR A 38 7.99 -0.55 -13.04
CA THR A 38 6.90 -1.39 -13.52
C THR A 38 6.91 -2.77 -12.88
N LEU A 39 5.72 -3.31 -12.65
CA LEU A 39 5.50 -4.72 -12.34
C LEU A 39 4.93 -5.42 -13.58
N ALA A 40 5.69 -6.36 -14.13
CA ALA A 40 5.32 -7.14 -15.30
C ALA A 40 4.85 -8.55 -14.92
N ILE A 41 3.79 -9.03 -15.58
CA ILE A 41 3.23 -10.37 -15.41
C ILE A 41 3.41 -11.11 -16.74
N ARG A 42 4.17 -12.20 -16.72
CA ARG A 42 4.54 -13.01 -17.88
C ARG A 42 3.98 -14.44 -17.77
N LYS A 43 3.80 -15.10 -18.91
CA LYS A 43 3.39 -16.51 -18.96
C LYS A 43 4.56 -17.46 -18.62
N SER A 44 5.78 -17.05 -18.94
CA SER A 44 7.04 -17.74 -18.71
C SER A 44 8.13 -16.72 -18.40
N GLU A 45 9.30 -17.18 -17.94
CA GLU A 45 10.41 -16.31 -17.52
C GLU A 45 10.92 -15.42 -18.67
N SER A 46 11.13 -16.02 -19.83
CA SER A 46 11.54 -15.36 -21.08
C SER A 46 10.38 -14.85 -21.94
N GLY A 47 9.13 -15.03 -21.49
CA GLY A 47 7.95 -14.67 -22.25
C GLY A 47 7.67 -13.17 -22.26
N ALA A 48 6.94 -12.70 -23.29
CA ALA A 48 6.45 -11.33 -23.32
C ALA A 48 5.51 -11.01 -22.14
N ALA A 49 5.54 -9.77 -21.68
CA ALA A 49 4.64 -9.29 -20.64
C ALA A 49 3.18 -9.31 -21.14
N ARG A 50 2.32 -10.08 -20.46
CA ARG A 50 0.85 -10.09 -20.68
C ARG A 50 0.11 -9.15 -19.73
N GLY A 51 0.83 -8.63 -18.75
CA GLY A 51 0.40 -7.56 -17.88
C GLY A 51 1.56 -6.64 -17.60
N LEU A 52 1.32 -5.36 -17.72
CA LEU A 52 2.21 -4.33 -17.22
C LEU A 52 1.38 -3.43 -16.31
N VAL A 53 1.94 -3.15 -15.15
CA VAL A 53 1.43 -2.20 -14.16
C VAL A 53 2.54 -1.20 -13.92
N ASP A 54 2.27 0.07 -14.15
CA ASP A 54 3.17 1.13 -13.72
C ASP A 54 3.06 1.27 -12.20
N LEU A 55 4.19 1.33 -11.50
CA LEU A 55 4.22 1.49 -10.06
C LEU A 55 3.71 2.88 -9.65
N SER A 56 3.80 3.89 -10.53
CA SER A 56 3.18 5.21 -10.31
C SER A 56 1.65 5.16 -10.27
N ASP A 57 1.06 4.12 -10.85
CA ASP A 57 -0.39 3.92 -10.92
C ASP A 57 -0.93 3.12 -9.76
N ILE A 58 -0.08 2.61 -8.86
CA ILE A 58 -0.54 1.86 -7.70
C ILE A 58 -1.26 2.81 -6.75
N ALA A 59 -2.50 2.47 -6.41
CA ALA A 59 -3.36 3.20 -5.49
C ALA A 59 -3.52 2.47 -4.15
N LYS A 60 -3.37 1.13 -4.14
CA LYS A 60 -3.47 0.33 -2.92
C LYS A 60 -2.63 -0.94 -3.05
N VAL A 61 -1.94 -1.27 -1.97
CA VAL A 61 -1.28 -2.57 -1.75
C VAL A 61 -1.79 -3.08 -0.41
N GLU A 62 -2.34 -4.28 -0.36
CA GLU A 62 -2.90 -4.81 0.88
C GLU A 62 -2.67 -6.31 0.95
N ARG A 63 -2.34 -6.81 2.13
CA ARG A 63 -2.35 -8.24 2.39
C ARG A 63 -3.79 -8.73 2.50
N LEU A 64 -4.12 -9.78 1.77
CA LEU A 64 -5.39 -10.49 1.89
C LEU A 64 -5.18 -11.81 2.64
N ASP A 65 -5.90 -11.96 3.73
CA ASP A 65 -6.00 -13.23 4.45
C ASP A 65 -7.24 -13.97 3.97
N ASN A 66 -7.04 -14.86 2.98
CA ASN A 66 -8.10 -15.73 2.47
C ASN A 66 -7.86 -17.16 2.97
N VAL A 67 -8.87 -17.75 3.61
CA VAL A 67 -8.82 -19.11 4.16
C VAL A 67 -8.40 -20.16 3.11
N SER A 68 -8.78 -19.97 1.84
CA SER A 68 -8.44 -20.90 0.74
C SER A 68 -7.12 -20.58 0.03
N LYS A 69 -6.60 -19.35 0.19
CA LYS A 69 -5.39 -18.84 -0.43
C LYS A 69 -4.64 -17.95 0.56
N PRO A 70 -3.94 -18.54 1.54
CA PRO A 70 -3.09 -17.77 2.43
C PRO A 70 -1.99 -17.09 1.62
N TYR A 71 -1.41 -16.01 2.16
CA TYR A 71 -0.29 -15.30 1.54
C TYR A 71 -0.66 -14.59 0.22
N CYS A 72 -1.75 -13.83 0.23
CA CYS A 72 -2.18 -13.04 -0.92
C CYS A 72 -1.87 -11.56 -0.76
N ILE A 73 -1.46 -10.92 -1.85
CA ILE A 73 -1.38 -9.46 -1.98
C ILE A 73 -2.46 -9.01 -2.96
N LEU A 74 -3.25 -8.01 -2.57
CA LEU A 74 -4.09 -7.22 -3.45
C LEU A 74 -3.30 -6.00 -3.92
N LEU A 75 -3.14 -5.87 -5.23
CA LEU A 75 -2.71 -4.64 -5.87
C LEU A 75 -3.90 -4.00 -6.58
N GLU A 76 -4.19 -2.76 -6.27
CA GLU A 76 -5.17 -1.95 -6.97
C GLU A 76 -4.48 -0.73 -7.59
N THR A 77 -4.74 -0.51 -8.87
CA THR A 77 -4.28 0.67 -9.59
C THR A 77 -5.32 1.79 -9.54
N LYS A 78 -4.91 3.02 -9.83
CA LYS A 78 -5.77 4.22 -9.87
C LYS A 78 -6.97 4.09 -10.82
N ASN A 79 -6.84 3.28 -11.88
CA ASN A 79 -7.94 2.94 -12.79
C ASN A 79 -8.74 1.69 -12.34
N SER A 80 -8.71 1.35 -11.06
CA SER A 80 -9.47 0.28 -10.42
C SER A 80 -9.18 -1.13 -10.99
N ARG A 81 -8.02 -1.35 -11.63
CA ARG A 81 -7.60 -2.71 -11.99
C ARG A 81 -7.06 -3.40 -10.73
N ARG A 82 -7.65 -4.54 -10.41
CA ARG A 82 -7.25 -5.37 -9.26
C ARG A 82 -6.48 -6.61 -9.70
N PHE A 83 -5.40 -6.87 -8.99
CA PHE A 83 -4.58 -8.06 -9.12
C PHE A 83 -4.45 -8.71 -7.75
N CYS A 84 -4.85 -9.97 -7.63
CA CYS A 84 -4.55 -10.78 -6.47
C CYS A 84 -3.36 -11.66 -6.80
N ILE A 85 -2.26 -11.51 -6.06
CA ILE A 85 -1.03 -12.27 -6.21
C ILE A 85 -0.91 -13.18 -4.99
N ASN A 86 -0.98 -14.49 -5.21
CA ASN A 86 -0.79 -15.50 -4.17
C ASN A 86 0.65 -16.02 -4.21
N LEU A 87 1.33 -15.91 -3.07
CA LEU A 87 2.73 -16.22 -2.82
C LEU A 87 2.87 -17.47 -1.92
N SER A 88 4.11 -17.88 -1.63
CA SER A 88 4.38 -19.16 -0.96
C SER A 88 4.53 -19.05 0.55
N SER A 89 4.78 -17.85 1.09
CA SER A 89 5.00 -17.64 2.53
C SER A 89 4.69 -16.20 2.95
N ASP A 90 4.56 -15.98 4.27
CA ASP A 90 4.48 -14.64 4.86
C ASP A 90 5.68 -13.77 4.50
N THR A 91 6.89 -14.33 4.57
CA THR A 91 8.11 -13.61 4.23
C THR A 91 8.07 -13.10 2.79
N GLU A 92 7.66 -13.92 1.83
CA GLU A 92 7.50 -13.46 0.46
C GLU A 92 6.46 -12.34 0.36
N VAL A 93 5.34 -12.43 1.09
CA VAL A 93 4.32 -11.37 1.06
C VAL A 93 4.90 -10.03 1.49
N TYR A 94 5.58 -9.99 2.63
CA TYR A 94 6.15 -8.74 3.13
C TYR A 94 7.27 -8.22 2.25
N ASP A 95 8.18 -9.10 1.80
CA ASP A 95 9.23 -8.76 0.85
C ASP A 95 8.70 -8.10 -0.42
N TRP A 96 7.68 -8.72 -1.04
CA TRP A 96 7.06 -8.19 -2.25
C TRP A 96 6.31 -6.89 -1.98
N MET A 97 5.62 -6.78 -0.83
CA MET A 97 4.93 -5.55 -0.45
C MET A 97 5.94 -4.41 -0.26
N ASP A 98 7.02 -4.61 0.49
CA ASP A 98 8.04 -3.61 0.77
C ASP A 98 8.70 -3.10 -0.52
N ASP A 99 9.10 -4.01 -1.41
CA ASP A 99 9.71 -3.65 -2.69
C ASP A 99 8.75 -2.85 -3.60
N ILE A 100 7.45 -3.19 -3.59
CA ILE A 100 6.42 -2.47 -4.34
C ILE A 100 6.17 -1.10 -3.70
N TYR A 101 6.02 -1.05 -2.37
CA TYR A 101 5.79 0.18 -1.63
C TYR A 101 6.91 1.18 -1.88
N ALA A 102 8.16 0.74 -1.77
CA ALA A 102 9.36 1.56 -1.93
C ALA A 102 9.44 2.30 -3.28
N ARG A 103 8.67 1.86 -4.28
CA ARG A 103 8.68 2.31 -5.68
C ARG A 103 7.34 2.86 -6.16
N SER A 104 6.33 2.83 -5.29
CA SER A 104 4.99 3.35 -5.57
C SER A 104 4.80 4.72 -4.90
N PRO A 105 3.85 5.54 -5.35
CA PRO A 105 3.54 6.82 -4.71
C PRO A 105 3.00 6.63 -3.29
N LEU A 106 2.66 5.41 -2.87
CA LEU A 106 2.27 5.10 -1.50
C LEU A 106 3.42 5.27 -0.49
N ARG A 107 4.68 5.23 -0.96
CA ARG A 107 5.83 5.64 -0.14
C ARG A 107 5.80 7.13 0.18
N GLN A 108 5.22 7.92 -0.73
CA GLN A 108 5.09 9.36 -0.58
C GLN A 108 3.87 9.67 0.30
N GLY A 109 3.86 9.09 1.50
CA GLY A 109 3.44 9.87 2.64
C GLY A 109 4.58 10.84 2.90
N ASP A 110 4.35 12.13 2.65
CA ASP A 110 5.09 13.17 3.36
C ASP A 110 5.25 12.74 4.83
N PRO A 111 6.37 13.04 5.51
CA PRO A 111 6.41 12.93 6.95
C PRO A 111 5.25 13.79 7.47
N THR A 112 4.13 13.16 7.82
CA THR A 112 2.98 13.83 8.38
C THR A 112 3.46 14.38 9.70
N ASN A 113 3.88 15.64 9.67
CA ASN A 113 4.03 16.52 10.80
C ASN A 113 4.46 15.78 12.07
N PHE A 114 5.70 15.28 12.10
CA PHE A 114 6.31 14.93 13.37
C PHE A 114 6.54 16.23 14.14
N VAL A 115 5.47 16.75 14.75
CA VAL A 115 5.62 17.66 15.87
C VAL A 115 6.32 16.82 16.92
N HIS A 116 7.63 17.03 17.07
CA HIS A 116 8.39 16.51 18.18
C HIS A 116 7.65 17.02 19.42
N HIS A 117 6.85 16.17 20.08
CA HIS A 117 6.14 16.56 21.28
C HIS A 117 7.22 17.03 22.26
N GLN A 118 7.21 18.33 22.48
CA GLN A 118 8.11 19.06 23.34
C GLN A 118 8.15 18.34 24.68
N HIS A 119 9.37 18.09 25.18
CA HIS A 119 9.61 17.52 26.49
C HIS A 119 8.78 18.32 27.52
N ALA A 120 7.75 17.72 28.10
CA ALA A 120 6.92 18.38 29.10
C ALA A 120 7.77 18.62 30.35
N THR A 121 8.22 19.85 30.57
CA THR A 121 8.92 20.21 31.81
C THR A 121 7.89 20.64 32.83
N PHE A 122 7.89 19.99 34.00
CA PHE A 122 7.05 20.34 35.14
C PHE A 122 7.66 21.54 35.88
N ASP A 123 6.90 22.64 36.01
CA ASP A 123 7.30 23.80 36.83
C ASP A 123 6.77 23.63 38.27
N PRO A 124 7.64 23.41 39.27
CA PRO A 124 7.23 23.05 40.63
C PRO A 124 6.62 24.20 41.44
N ASN A 125 6.61 25.44 40.96
CA ASN A 125 6.05 26.57 41.73
C ASN A 125 4.56 26.85 41.46
N SER A 126 3.96 26.30 40.41
CA SER A 126 2.58 26.65 40.01
C SER A 126 1.64 25.48 39.72
N GLY A 127 2.17 24.25 39.62
CA GLY A 127 1.35 23.03 39.48
C GLY A 127 0.51 22.93 38.21
N LYS A 128 0.85 23.66 37.12
CA LYS A 128 0.10 23.63 35.86
C LYS A 128 0.93 23.11 34.68
N PHE A 129 0.29 22.26 33.86
CA PHE A 129 0.79 21.81 32.56
C PHE A 129 0.59 22.90 31.50
N VAL A 130 1.61 23.20 30.70
CA VAL A 130 1.55 24.17 29.60
C VAL A 130 2.02 23.49 28.31
N GLY A 131 1.19 23.48 27.25
CA GLY A 131 1.55 22.93 25.93
C GLY A 131 0.46 22.16 25.18
N LEU A 132 -0.77 22.69 25.10
CA LEU A 132 -1.82 22.10 24.26
C LEU A 132 -2.08 22.98 23.01
N PRO A 133 -2.05 22.41 21.79
CA PRO A 133 -2.32 23.15 20.55
C PRO A 133 -3.75 23.71 20.49
N SER A 134 -3.87 24.92 19.95
CA SER A 134 -5.09 25.74 19.86
C SER A 134 -6.20 25.23 18.91
N GLU A 135 -6.03 24.07 18.28
CA GLU A 135 -6.85 23.61 17.15
C GLU A 135 -8.11 22.81 17.58
N TRP A 136 -8.54 22.89 18.85
CA TRP A 136 -9.82 22.30 19.32
C TRP A 136 -10.97 23.32 19.27
N GLY A 137 -10.91 24.24 18.32
CA GLY A 137 -11.97 25.22 18.08
C GLY A 137 -13.14 24.61 17.32
N GLY A 138 -14.20 24.20 18.03
CA GLY A 138 -15.55 24.22 17.46
C GLY A 138 -16.38 22.96 17.59
N SER A 139 -17.07 22.83 18.74
CA SER A 139 -18.45 22.33 18.93
C SER A 139 -18.61 22.30 20.45
N LEU A 140 -19.38 23.17 21.09
CA LEU A 140 -20.84 23.09 21.17
C LEU A 140 -21.42 24.52 21.36
N ASN A 141 -22.08 25.05 20.33
CA ASN A 141 -23.02 26.15 20.51
C ASN A 141 -24.41 25.57 20.27
N GLY A 142 -25.19 25.43 21.34
CA GLY A 142 -26.55 24.89 21.25
C GLY A 142 -27.20 24.65 22.60
N GLN A 143 -27.59 25.72 23.28
CA GLN A 143 -28.97 26.02 23.69
C GLN A 143 -28.97 27.07 24.81
N GLN A 144 -29.46 28.25 24.46
CA GLN A 144 -29.73 29.36 25.36
C GLN A 144 -31.20 29.29 25.83
N GLN A 145 -31.41 29.74 27.07
CA GLN A 145 -32.67 30.17 27.72
C GLN A 145 -33.67 29.12 28.19
N GLN A 146 -33.92 29.15 29.51
CA GLN A 146 -35.06 29.90 30.04
C GLN A 146 -34.72 30.51 31.40
N ALA A 147 -34.99 31.81 31.51
CA ALA A 147 -35.07 32.56 32.74
C ALA A 147 -36.55 32.65 33.14
N HIS A 148 -36.87 32.29 34.38
CA HIS A 148 -37.67 33.09 35.31
C HIS A 148 -37.57 32.51 36.72
#